data_AF-A0A6B3RKD9-F1
#
_entry.id   AF-A0A6B3RKD9-F1
#
_cell.length_a   1.000
_cell.length_b   1.000
_cell.length_c   1.000
_cell.angle_alpha   90.00
_cell.angle_beta   90.00
_cell.angle_gamma   90.00
#
_symmetry.space_group_name_H-M   'P 1'
#
loop_
_entity.id
_entity.type
_entity.pdbx_description
1 polymer ?
#
loop_
_entity_poly.entity_id
_entity_poly.type
_entity_poly.pdbx_seq_one_letter_code
_entity_poly.pdbx_strand_id
1 'polypeptide(L)' 'MPRLLSFMLRQFCNGAVMGLAFAQLLLWANVGNLPALLASDPHGGALTGFYFAQGALLFGTLGMSVALMNLSESDE' A
#
# COMPACT_ATOMS: atom_id res chain seq x y z
N MET A 1 -4.45 23.88 -3.18
CA MET A 1 -4.24 22.69 -4.03
C MET A 1 -5.50 22.46 -4.86
N PRO A 2 -5.38 22.12 -6.16
CA PRO A 2 -6.53 21.81 -7.00
C PRO A 2 -7.32 20.63 -6.39
N ARG A 3 -8.66 20.73 -6.36
CA ARG A 3 -9.56 19.77 -5.66
C ARG A 3 -9.31 18.31 -6.06
N LEU A 4 -9.02 18.08 -7.33
CA LEU A 4 -8.72 16.78 -7.91
C LEU A 4 -7.47 16.13 -7.30
N LEU A 5 -6.40 16.90 -7.14
CA LEU A 5 -5.15 16.43 -6.53
C LEU A 5 -5.38 16.06 -5.06
N SER A 6 -6.16 16.86 -4.32
CA SER A 6 -6.48 16.54 -2.91
C SER A 6 -7.33 15.28 -2.76
N PHE A 7 -8.23 15.01 -3.71
CA PHE A 7 -9.04 13.79 -3.72
C PHE A 7 -8.19 12.55 -4.02
N MET A 8 -7.38 12.61 -5.08
CA MET A 8 -6.45 11.55 -5.44
C MET A 8 -5.48 11.21 -4.31
N LEU A 9 -4.90 12.23 -3.67
CA LEU A 9 -3.93 12.05 -2.60
C LEU A 9 -4.59 11.45 -1.36
N ARG A 10 -5.83 11.82 -1.05
CA ARG A 10 -6.61 11.24 0.06
C ARG A 10 -6.90 9.77 -0.19
N GLN A 11 -7.24 9.40 -1.42
CA GLN A 11 -7.51 7.99 -1.75
C GLN A 11 -6.25 7.14 -1.84
N PHE A 12 -5.16 7.70 -2.35
CA PHE A 12 -3.85 7.11 -2.27
C PHE A 12 -3.45 6.85 -0.82
N CYS A 13 -3.59 7.84 0.07
CA CYS A 13 -3.30 7.66 1.50
C CYS A 13 -4.16 6.57 2.13
N ASN A 14 -5.45 6.50 1.78
CA ASN A 14 -6.35 5.48 2.31
C ASN A 14 -5.95 4.07 1.85
N GLY A 15 -5.61 3.93 0.56
CA GLY A 15 -5.05 2.69 0.00
C GLY A 15 -3.71 2.33 0.63
N ALA A 16 -2.82 3.31 0.81
CA ALA A 16 -1.52 3.09 1.43
C ALA A 16 -1.64 2.57 2.87
N VAL A 17 -2.55 3.12 3.67
CA VAL A 17 -2.82 2.63 5.03
C VAL A 17 -3.34 1.19 5.01
N MET A 18 -4.24 0.85 4.08
CA MET A 18 -4.68 -0.54 3.90
C MET A 18 -3.53 -1.46 3.49
N GLY A 19 -2.65 -1.02 2.58
CA GLY A 19 -1.48 -1.78 2.14
C GLY A 19 -0.50 -2.05 3.28
N LEU A 20 -0.27 -1.07 4.16
CA LEU A 20 0.54 -1.24 5.37
C LEU A 20 -0.09 -2.23 6.34
N ALA A 21 -1.41 -2.13 6.58
CA ALA A 21 -2.13 -3.06 7.45
C ALA A 21 -2.10 -4.50 6.89
N PHE A 22 -2.22 -4.65 5.57
CA PHE A 22 -2.14 -5.95 4.90
C PHE A 22 -0.73 -6.56 4.97
N ALA A 23 0.31 -5.75 4.69
CA ALA A 23 1.70 -6.15 4.85
C ALA A 23 2.00 -6.60 6.29
N GLN A 24 1.48 -5.89 7.30
CA GLN A 24 1.61 -6.27 8.70
C GLN A 24 0.91 -7.60 9.00
N LEU A 25 -0.29 -7.82 8.46
CA LEU A 25 -1.03 -9.08 8.62
C LEU A 25 -0.27 -10.26 8.02
N LEU A 26 0.38 -10.09 6.87
CA LEU A 26 1.17 -11.14 6.23
C LEU A 26 2.40 -11.52 7.05
N LEU A 27 3.08 -10.55 7.66
CA LEU A 27 4.17 -10.81 8.60
C LEU A 27 3.67 -11.52 9.85
N TRP A 28 2.53 -11.09 10.41
CA TRP A 28 1.96 -11.70 11.61
C TRP A 28 1.49 -13.14 11.37
N ALA A 29 0.87 -13.41 10.22
CA ALA A 29 0.42 -14.75 9.85
C ALA A 29 1.57 -15.68 9.38
N ASN A 30 2.82 -15.20 9.43
CA ASN A 30 4.02 -15.93 9.00
C ASN A 30 3.89 -16.52 7.58
N VAL A 31 3.25 -15.78 6.68
CA VAL A 31 2.98 -16.26 5.33
C VAL A 31 4.31 -16.49 4.63
N GLY A 32 4.55 -17.74 4.17
CA GLY A 32 5.77 -18.09 3.46
C GLY A 32 7.06 -17.93 4.26
N ASN A 33 6.99 -17.91 5.60
CA ASN A 33 8.16 -17.70 6.47
C ASN A 33 8.86 -16.33 6.29
N LEU A 34 8.10 -15.32 5.84
CA LEU A 34 8.59 -13.95 5.61
C LEU A 34 9.34 -13.33 6.82
N PRO A 35 8.85 -13.42 8.07
CA PRO A 35 9.57 -12.93 9.24
C PRO A 35 10.96 -13.55 9.41
N ALA A 36 11.08 -14.86 9.19
CA ALA A 36 12.36 -15.55 9.31
C ALA A 36 13.31 -15.16 8.17
N LEU A 37 12.78 -14.98 6.94
CA LEU A 37 13.56 -14.47 5.81
C LEU A 37 14.09 -13.06 6.09
N LEU A 38 13.24 -12.16 6.58
CA LEU A 38 13.64 -10.80 6.97
C LEU A 38 14.65 -10.81 8.13
N ALA A 39 14.50 -11.70 9.11
CA ALA A 39 15.42 -11.77 10.25
C ALA A 39 16.77 -12.44 9.90
N SER A 40 16.80 -13.29 8.89
CA SER A 40 18.02 -14.00 8.45
C SER A 40 18.96 -13.14 7.59
N ASP A 41 18.46 -12.02 7.07
CA ASP A 41 19.24 -11.15 6.19
C ASP A 41 19.91 -10.01 6.99
N PRO A 42 21.22 -9.75 6.81
CA PRO A 42 21.90 -8.62 7.45
C PRO A 42 21.29 -7.25 7.09
N HIS A 43 20.53 -7.16 6.00
CA HIS A 43 19.77 -5.96 5.61
C HIS A 43 18.28 -6.03 5.95
N GLY A 44 17.88 -6.93 6.86
CA GLY A 44 16.49 -7.20 7.23
C GLY A 44 15.65 -5.95 7.53
N GLY A 45 16.21 -4.97 8.24
CA GLY A 45 15.53 -3.70 8.53
C GLY A 45 15.19 -2.87 7.28
N ALA A 46 16.11 -2.80 6.31
CA ALA A 46 15.88 -2.09 5.06
C ALA A 46 14.86 -2.83 4.17
N LEU A 47 14.97 -4.15 4.09
CA LEU A 47 14.03 -5.00 3.35
C LEU A 47 12.61 -4.91 3.91
N THR A 48 12.48 -4.86 5.24
CA THR A 48 11.19 -4.63 5.91
C THR A 48 10.60 -3.28 5.49
N GLY A 49 11.42 -2.22 5.50
CA GLY A 49 10.99 -0.89 5.03
C GLY A 49 10.53 -0.90 3.58
N PHE A 50 11.27 -1.54 2.68
CA PHE A 50 10.88 -1.69 1.27
C PHE A 50 9.61 -2.50 1.09
N TYR A 51 9.42 -3.57 1.87
CA TYR A 51 8.22 -4.40 1.84
C TYR A 51 6.97 -3.58 2.19
N PHE A 52 7.02 -2.80 3.28
CA PHE A 52 5.93 -1.91 3.66
C PHE A 52 5.71 -0.78 2.64
N ALA A 53 6.79 -0.17 2.14
CA ALA A 53 6.69 0.87 1.13
C ALA A 53 6.05 0.34 -0.18
N GLN A 54 6.43 -0.88 -0.59
CA GLN A 54 5.85 -1.54 -1.75
C GLN A 54 4.35 -1.82 -1.54
N GLY A 55 3.97 -2.35 -0.37
CA GLY A 55 2.56 -2.56 -0.01
C GLY A 55 1.76 -1.25 -0.04
N ALA A 56 2.29 -0.19 0.55
CA ALA A 56 1.68 1.13 0.56
C ALA A 56 1.51 1.70 -0.87
N LEU A 57 2.52 1.57 -1.72
CA LEU A 57 2.47 2.04 -3.11
C LEU A 57 1.49 1.24 -3.95
N LEU A 58 1.47 -0.10 -3.83
CA LEU A 58 0.54 -0.96 -4.57
C LEU A 58 -0.91 -0.65 -4.21
N PHE A 59 -1.26 -0.67 -2.92
CA PHE A 59 -2.63 -0.42 -2.52
C PHE A 59 -3.03 1.06 -2.68
N GLY A 60 -2.09 1.98 -2.50
CA GLY A 60 -2.31 3.40 -2.78
C GLY A 60 -2.62 3.68 -4.25
N THR A 61 -1.86 3.07 -5.16
CA THR A 61 -2.10 3.19 -6.61
C THR A 61 -3.42 2.53 -7.01
N LEU A 62 -3.73 1.34 -6.49
CA LEU A 62 -5.02 0.68 -6.72
C LEU A 62 -6.21 1.53 -6.22
N GLY A 63 -6.11 2.09 -5.01
CA GLY A 63 -7.14 2.97 -4.46
C GLY A 63 -7.37 4.22 -5.32
N MET A 64 -6.30 4.77 -5.88
CA MET A 64 -6.37 5.89 -6.81
C MET A 64 -6.98 5.48 -8.16
N SER A 65 -6.60 4.31 -8.71
CA SER A 65 -7.18 3.78 -9.96
C SER A 65 -8.68 3.53 -9.85
N VAL A 66 -9.14 2.92 -8.74
CA VAL A 66 -10.57 2.69 -8.48
C VAL A 66 -11.32 4.02 -8.35
N ALA A 67 -10.76 4.99 -7.64
CA ALA A 67 -11.36 6.32 -7.56
C ALA A 67 -11.44 7.03 -8.91
N LEU A 68 -10.47 6.83 -9.79
CA LEU A 68 -10.49 7.37 -11.15
C LEU A 68 -11.60 6.74 -11.99
N MET A 69 -11.76 5.41 -11.91
CA MET A 69 -12.81 4.67 -12.60
C MET A 69 -14.20 5.14 -12.15
N ASN A 70 -14.43 5.24 -10.84
CA ASN A 70 -15.73 5.70 -10.31
C ASN A 70 -16.02 7.17 -10.67
N LEU A 71 -14.99 8.01 -10.77
CA LEU A 71 -15.16 9.40 -11.19
C LEU A 71 -15.56 9.48 -12.67
N SER A 72 -14.96 8.65 -13.52
CA SER A 72 -15.34 8.52 -14.94
C SER A 72 -16.79 8.07 -15.13
N GLU A 73 -17.28 7.20 -14.24
CA GLU A 73 -18.65 6.65 -14.30
C GLU A 73 -19.71 7.63 -13.77
N SER A 74 -19.29 8.68 -13.05
CA SER A 74 -20.20 9.70 -12.48
C SER A 74 -20.40 10.93 -13.38
N ASP A 75 -19.61 11.06 -14.46
CA ASP A 75 -19.68 12.17 -15.43
C ASP A 75 -20.52 11.81 -16.69
N GLU A 76 -21.12 10.61 -16.75
CA GLU A 76 -22.15 10.19 -17.72
C GLU A 76 -23.57 10.33 -17.15
#